data_AF-A0A6J8EXS8-F1
#
_entry.id   AF-A0A6J8EXS8-F1
#
_cell.length_a   1.000
_cell.length_b   1.000
_cell.length_c   1.000
_cell.angle_alpha   90.00
_cell.angle_beta   90.00
_cell.angle_gamma   90.00
#
_symmetry.space_group_name_H-M   'P 1'
#
loop_
_entity.id
_entity.type
_entity.pdbx_description
1 polymer ?
#
loop_
_entity_poly.entity_id
_entity_poly.type
_entity_poly.pdbx_seq_one_letter_code
_entity_poly.pdbx_strand_id
1 'polypeptide(L)'
;MGVSPTVKDLTDAIPFPFYWKGWKPQSSPVRKVPSYSVNNRKEEPVLSPRSKEKKMSFSRVFDPYQVFEVEHRPCLILTVKVVRGKNITHGWYDYVDTPDPYIILNVKTSPEGRRRTETKDNEVNPVWNEEFTFLIDDRETNKLQMILMEANYGNLDQVIGEVYFDLGELPIKTRITKIFSFNEKSEVEFEFETHFDENPTLRYSLCLCDEEKEFIEHRTEKVMKTMKELLGDKAPETREETPRIAVIGSGGGFRAMVGMSGVLKALADSKILDCVTFLGGLSGSSWYISTLYSHPDWPKMNPGAMQEELKNNIDSSLLWLLTPLSIKRYIDRILVKRQNGQPVSFTDIFGHLVGETLVKDRLHTKLTDLQDKIEGGAAPLPLMTCVNVKSDRSARSFHEWVEFNPFEIGMPKYGTFMKTELFGSKFFMGKLCTEYEEQPLHFLQGIWGSAFCILFKRLLDDNKKLDPVEMIRQEMVKQIEQSREDESSDSSDESDETEVEEKPRGSRQFTFDVPQTNGSDQNVPAPKRQASKRRTKQKGYWNSFLSNILENKRFEVLNTRAGRAGVVHNFMRGLSLTKTFPLSPFTPDTANKDTANKDTTLI
;
A
#
# COMPACT_ATOMS: atom_id res chain seq x y z
N MET A 1 -13.75 48.76 -46.00
CA MET A 1 -12.36 49.24 -45.79
C MET A 1 -12.03 48.93 -44.33
N GLY A 2 -11.13 48.06 -43.93
CA GLY A 2 -10.20 47.16 -44.58
C GLY A 2 -9.30 46.59 -43.48
N VAL A 3 -9.03 45.29 -43.54
CA VAL A 3 -7.86 44.57 -43.02
C VAL A 3 -7.78 44.24 -41.51
N SER A 4 -7.87 42.93 -41.24
CA SER A 4 -7.43 42.18 -40.06
C SER A 4 -5.94 42.35 -39.76
N PRO A 5 -5.48 42.11 -38.52
CA PRO A 5 -4.49 41.05 -38.41
C PRO A 5 -4.75 40.04 -37.28
N THR A 6 -4.61 38.78 -37.67
CA THR A 6 -4.43 37.55 -36.90
C THR A 6 -2.97 37.37 -36.43
N VAL A 7 -2.84 36.78 -35.24
CA VAL A 7 -1.74 35.91 -34.73
C VAL A 7 -0.34 36.52 -34.56
N LYS A 8 0.09 36.67 -33.30
CA LYS A 8 1.33 36.09 -32.79
C LYS A 8 1.35 36.03 -31.25
N ASP A 9 1.68 34.84 -30.79
CA ASP A 9 1.78 34.38 -29.40
C ASP A 9 2.80 35.17 -28.57
N LEU A 10 2.40 35.50 -27.35
CA LEU A 10 3.26 35.88 -26.22
C LEU A 10 3.23 34.69 -25.24
N THR A 11 4.20 33.79 -25.37
CA THR A 11 4.47 32.72 -24.41
C THR A 11 5.59 33.15 -23.47
N ASP A 12 5.23 33.74 -22.33
CA ASP A 12 6.01 33.64 -21.10
C ASP A 12 5.62 32.33 -20.40
N ALA A 13 6.49 31.33 -20.46
CA ALA A 13 6.40 30.12 -19.65
C ALA A 13 7.76 29.41 -19.57
N ILE A 14 8.43 29.59 -18.43
CA ILE A 14 9.06 28.54 -17.60
C ILE A 14 9.22 27.16 -18.30
N PRO A 15 10.44 26.69 -18.58
CA PRO A 15 10.65 25.28 -18.92
C PRO A 15 10.90 24.44 -17.64
N PHE A 16 9.84 23.78 -17.17
CA PHE A 16 9.90 22.44 -16.57
C PHE A 16 8.80 21.63 -17.27
N PRO A 17 9.09 20.45 -17.85
CA PRO A 17 9.09 19.24 -17.03
C PRO A 17 10.04 18.12 -17.52
N PHE A 18 10.63 17.35 -16.60
CA PHE A 18 11.09 16.00 -16.93
C PHE A 18 10.14 14.95 -16.34
N TYR A 19 9.55 14.20 -17.26
CA TYR A 19 8.72 13.02 -17.09
C TYR A 19 9.54 11.85 -16.55
N TRP A 20 8.97 11.08 -15.61
CA TRP A 20 9.30 9.66 -15.48
C TRP A 20 8.48 8.88 -16.50
N LYS A 21 9.13 8.45 -17.58
CA LYS A 21 8.63 7.41 -18.48
C LYS A 21 8.96 6.05 -17.86
N GLY A 22 7.95 5.22 -17.70
CA GLY A 22 8.12 3.79 -17.51
C GLY A 22 9.01 3.20 -18.61
N TRP A 23 9.93 2.38 -18.17
CA TRP A 23 10.87 1.63 -19.00
C TRP A 23 10.10 0.78 -20.03
N LYS A 24 10.40 0.95 -21.32
CA LYS A 24 10.06 -0.01 -22.38
C LYS A 24 11.37 -0.67 -22.83
N PRO A 25 11.48 -2.00 -22.86
CA PRO A 25 12.64 -2.65 -23.44
C PRO A 25 12.64 -2.46 -24.96
N GLN A 26 13.69 -1.82 -25.49
CA GLN A 26 13.99 -1.81 -26.92
C GLN A 26 14.65 -3.14 -27.30
N SER A 27 13.97 -3.93 -28.12
CA SER A 27 14.58 -5.04 -28.86
C SER A 27 15.52 -4.47 -29.93
N SER A 28 16.82 -4.73 -29.82
CA SER A 28 17.79 -4.44 -30.88
C SER A 28 18.00 -5.68 -31.77
N PRO A 29 18.35 -5.50 -33.07
CA PRO A 29 18.34 -6.58 -34.05
C PRO A 29 19.57 -7.49 -33.91
N VAL A 30 19.33 -8.79 -34.11
CA VAL A 30 20.37 -9.83 -34.20
C VAL A 30 21.34 -9.49 -35.34
N ARG A 31 22.58 -9.12 -35.02
CA ARG A 31 23.70 -9.09 -35.98
C ARG A 31 24.34 -10.49 -36.05
N LYS A 32 24.33 -11.08 -37.24
CA LYS A 32 25.13 -12.27 -37.59
C LYS A 32 26.63 -11.94 -37.45
N VAL A 33 27.37 -12.76 -36.71
CA VAL A 33 28.84 -12.73 -36.67
C VAL A 33 29.36 -13.90 -37.52
N PRO A 34 30.35 -13.70 -38.40
CA PRO A 34 30.83 -14.73 -39.31
C PRO A 34 31.73 -15.75 -38.60
N SER A 35 31.64 -16.99 -39.06
CA SER A 35 32.47 -18.13 -38.67
C SER A 35 33.93 -17.92 -39.03
N TYR A 36 34.83 -18.09 -38.05
CA TYR A 36 36.25 -18.34 -38.30
C TYR A 36 36.68 -19.62 -37.57
N SER A 37 37.18 -20.57 -38.37
CA SER A 37 37.83 -21.80 -37.93
C SER A 37 39.31 -21.56 -37.67
N VAL A 38 39.81 -21.90 -36.48
CA VAL A 38 41.23 -22.22 -36.28
C VAL A 38 41.35 -23.36 -35.26
N ASN A 39 41.87 -24.49 -35.72
CA ASN A 39 42.37 -25.58 -34.90
C ASN A 39 43.63 -25.13 -34.16
N ASN A 40 43.70 -25.38 -32.84
CA ASN A 40 44.91 -25.88 -32.20
C ASN A 40 44.61 -26.40 -30.79
N ARG A 41 44.82 -27.71 -30.62
CA ARG A 41 44.95 -28.37 -29.31
C ARG A 41 46.16 -27.82 -28.58
N LYS A 42 46.01 -27.47 -27.30
CA LYS A 42 47.05 -27.60 -26.26
C LYS A 42 46.39 -27.52 -24.87
N GLU A 43 46.44 -28.65 -24.19
CA GLU A 43 46.53 -28.92 -22.74
C GLU A 43 45.92 -27.90 -21.76
N GLU A 44 44.85 -28.32 -21.08
CA GLU A 44 44.32 -27.69 -19.86
C GLU A 44 45.21 -27.99 -18.64
N PRO A 45 45.54 -27.01 -17.79
CA PRO A 45 45.97 -27.26 -16.43
C PRO A 45 44.77 -27.32 -15.48
N VAL A 46 44.70 -28.42 -14.74
CA VAL A 46 43.77 -28.68 -13.63
C VAL A 46 43.93 -27.61 -12.54
N LEU A 47 42.90 -26.80 -12.31
CA LEU A 47 42.77 -25.93 -11.14
C LEU A 47 41.82 -26.57 -10.12
N SER A 48 42.32 -26.68 -8.88
CA SER A 48 41.66 -27.26 -7.72
C SER A 48 40.34 -26.57 -7.35
N PRO A 49 39.33 -27.30 -6.82
CA PRO A 49 38.08 -26.69 -6.39
C PRO A 49 38.28 -25.85 -5.12
N ARG A 50 37.95 -24.56 -5.20
CA ARG A 50 37.82 -23.67 -4.03
C ARG A 50 36.74 -24.20 -3.08
N SER A 51 37.03 -24.00 -1.80
CA SER A 51 36.33 -24.43 -0.59
C SER A 51 34.80 -24.37 -0.64
N LYS A 52 34.20 -25.49 -0.24
CA LYS A 52 32.78 -25.70 0.06
C LYS A 52 32.22 -24.55 0.90
N GLU A 53 31.16 -23.91 0.40
CA GLU A 53 30.25 -23.10 1.19
C GLU A 53 29.72 -23.92 2.36
N LYS A 54 29.92 -23.40 3.57
CA LYS A 54 29.38 -23.95 4.80
C LYS A 54 27.90 -23.58 4.84
N LYS A 55 27.02 -24.42 4.26
CA LYS A 55 25.57 -24.32 4.47
C LYS A 55 25.29 -24.46 5.96
N MET A 56 24.95 -23.37 6.63
CA MET A 56 24.34 -23.41 7.96
C MET A 56 22.93 -24.00 7.80
N SER A 57 22.70 -25.19 8.34
CA SER A 57 21.39 -25.82 8.37
C SER A 57 20.58 -25.27 9.54
N PHE A 58 19.74 -24.27 9.29
CA PHE A 58 18.50 -24.14 10.06
C PHE A 58 17.53 -25.16 9.50
N SER A 59 17.10 -26.14 10.30
CA SER A 59 16.01 -27.04 9.94
C SER A 59 14.71 -26.25 9.89
N ARG A 60 14.47 -25.52 8.78
CA ARG A 60 13.19 -24.87 8.51
C ARG A 60 12.16 -25.97 8.28
N VAL A 61 11.15 -26.03 9.14
CA VAL A 61 10.00 -26.93 8.96
C VAL A 61 9.27 -26.46 7.71
N PHE A 62 9.35 -27.24 6.64
CA PHE A 62 8.68 -26.99 5.37
C PHE A 62 7.16 -27.15 5.53
N ASP A 63 6.39 -26.14 5.16
CA ASP A 63 4.92 -26.23 5.09
C ASP A 63 4.52 -26.81 3.71
N PRO A 64 3.92 -28.00 3.65
CA PRO A 64 3.53 -28.64 2.39
C PRO A 64 2.40 -27.90 1.64
N TYR A 65 1.84 -26.83 2.19
CA TYR A 65 0.85 -25.98 1.53
C TYR A 65 1.42 -24.62 1.07
N GLN A 66 2.69 -24.33 1.34
CA GLN A 66 3.33 -23.09 0.92
C GLN A 66 3.75 -23.16 -0.55
N VAL A 67 3.02 -22.44 -1.41
CA VAL A 67 3.29 -22.37 -2.87
C VAL A 67 4.45 -21.43 -3.20
N PHE A 68 4.59 -20.36 -2.41
CA PHE A 68 5.61 -19.32 -2.60
C PHE A 68 6.31 -19.02 -1.27
N GLU A 69 7.63 -18.88 -1.31
CA GLU A 69 8.42 -18.29 -0.23
C GLU A 69 8.99 -16.96 -0.69
N VAL A 70 8.89 -15.96 0.17
CA VAL A 70 9.57 -14.69 -0.05
C VAL A 70 11.01 -14.85 0.40
N GLU A 71 11.91 -14.80 -0.57
CA GLU A 71 13.33 -14.77 -0.26
C GLU A 71 13.72 -13.35 0.15
N HIS A 72 14.28 -13.26 1.35
CA HIS A 72 14.96 -12.06 1.82
C HIS A 72 16.46 -12.34 1.84
N ARG A 73 17.23 -11.37 1.35
CA ARG A 73 18.70 -11.41 1.39
C ARG A 73 19.19 -10.24 2.25
N PRO A 74 20.36 -10.38 2.91
CA PRO A 74 20.96 -9.27 3.63
C PRO A 74 21.11 -8.06 2.71
N CYS A 75 20.70 -6.89 3.18
CA CYS A 75 20.86 -5.65 2.44
C CYS A 75 22.28 -5.13 2.66
N LEU A 76 22.95 -4.65 1.60
CA LEU A 76 24.24 -3.99 1.73
C LEU A 76 24.01 -2.54 2.14
N ILE A 77 24.49 -2.16 3.31
CA ILE A 77 24.48 -0.80 3.81
C ILE A 77 25.77 -0.12 3.38
N LEU A 78 25.65 0.96 2.59
CA LEU A 78 26.75 1.85 2.24
C LEU A 78 26.67 3.12 3.08
N THR A 79 27.73 3.40 3.82
CA THR A 79 27.96 4.66 4.50
C THR A 79 28.95 5.50 3.69
N VAL A 80 28.56 6.73 3.37
CA VAL A 80 29.39 7.71 2.65
C VAL A 80 29.52 8.95 3.52
N LYS A 81 30.74 9.29 3.93
CA LYS A 81 31.03 10.53 4.62
C LYS A 81 31.73 11.51 3.67
N VAL A 82 31.12 12.68 3.50
CA VAL A 82 31.71 13.80 2.76
C VAL A 82 32.56 14.60 3.76
N VAL A 83 33.88 14.51 3.65
CA VAL A 83 34.79 15.05 4.66
C VAL A 83 35.02 16.54 4.42
N ARG A 84 35.72 16.87 3.31
CA ARG A 84 36.12 18.24 2.98
C ARG A 84 36.44 18.40 1.50
N GLY A 85 36.32 19.63 1.02
CA GLY A 85 36.78 20.08 -0.29
C GLY A 85 38.09 20.87 -0.17
N LYS A 86 38.85 20.91 -1.26
CA LYS A 86 40.05 21.74 -1.41
C LYS A 86 40.07 22.39 -2.78
N ASN A 87 40.47 23.66 -2.82
CA ASN A 87 40.58 24.45 -4.05
C ASN A 87 39.31 24.39 -4.91
N ILE A 88 38.14 24.55 -4.27
CA ILE A 88 36.88 24.64 -4.99
C ILE A 88 36.87 25.91 -5.84
N THR A 89 36.57 25.78 -7.13
CA THR A 89 36.65 26.88 -8.10
C THR A 89 35.58 26.73 -9.19
N HIS A 90 34.89 27.83 -9.47
CA HIS A 90 34.04 28.00 -10.66
C HIS A 90 34.82 28.71 -11.80
N GLY A 91 36.14 28.71 -11.72
CA GLY A 91 37.05 29.25 -12.73
C GLY A 91 37.20 30.75 -12.64
N TRP A 92 36.95 31.46 -13.74
CA TRP A 92 37.12 32.92 -13.78
C TRP A 92 36.05 33.68 -12.99
N TYR A 93 34.93 33.03 -12.67
CA TYR A 93 33.83 33.67 -11.93
C TYR A 93 34.17 33.89 -10.46
N ASP A 94 35.17 33.17 -9.92
CA ASP A 94 35.61 33.27 -8.52
C ASP A 94 36.12 34.68 -8.14
N TYR A 95 36.51 35.49 -9.12
CA TYR A 95 36.90 36.89 -8.90
C TYR A 95 35.69 37.81 -8.61
N VAL A 96 34.48 37.33 -8.91
CA VAL A 96 33.22 38.06 -8.75
C VAL A 96 32.41 37.49 -7.59
N ASP A 97 32.40 36.17 -7.44
CA ASP A 97 31.62 35.45 -6.43
C ASP A 97 32.44 34.32 -5.83
N THR A 98 32.62 34.31 -4.51
CA THR A 98 33.39 33.25 -3.86
C THR A 98 32.50 32.03 -3.74
N PRO A 99 32.96 30.82 -4.16
CA PRO A 99 32.13 29.63 -4.13
C PRO A 99 31.44 29.35 -2.79
N ASP A 100 30.15 29.04 -2.87
CA ASP A 100 29.24 28.52 -1.84
C ASP A 100 28.99 27.01 -2.05
N PRO A 101 29.98 26.12 -1.84
CA PRO A 101 29.90 24.76 -2.31
C PRO A 101 29.03 23.83 -1.45
N TYR A 102 28.40 22.87 -2.12
CA TYR A 102 27.81 21.69 -1.51
C TYR A 102 27.91 20.45 -2.43
N ILE A 103 27.78 19.26 -1.85
CA ILE A 103 27.82 17.99 -2.60
C ILE A 103 26.43 17.37 -2.67
N ILE A 104 26.05 16.89 -3.85
CA ILE A 104 24.93 15.96 -4.04
C ILE A 104 25.49 14.56 -4.25
N LEU A 105 24.99 13.61 -3.48
CA LEU A 105 25.21 12.18 -3.65
C LEU A 105 23.98 11.57 -4.31
N ASN A 106 24.16 10.69 -5.28
CA ASN A 106 23.06 10.00 -5.96
C ASN A 106 23.40 8.54 -6.30
N VAL A 107 22.71 7.60 -5.65
CA VAL A 107 22.75 6.15 -5.93
C VAL A 107 21.41 5.75 -6.53
N LYS A 108 21.32 5.64 -7.87
CA LYS A 108 20.04 5.43 -8.58
C LYS A 108 19.30 4.16 -8.17
N THR A 109 20.03 3.13 -7.75
CA THR A 109 19.51 1.81 -7.35
C THR A 109 19.01 1.78 -5.89
N SER A 110 19.38 2.77 -5.07
CA SER A 110 18.96 2.84 -3.65
C SER A 110 17.56 3.45 -3.50
N PRO A 111 16.72 2.96 -2.56
CA PRO A 111 15.57 3.72 -2.07
C PRO A 111 16.10 5.03 -1.45
N GLU A 112 15.52 6.17 -1.79
CA GLU A 112 16.04 7.48 -1.38
C GLU A 112 17.50 7.73 -1.80
N GLY A 113 17.88 7.34 -3.01
CA GLY A 113 19.26 7.41 -3.49
C GLY A 113 19.90 8.80 -3.55
N ARG A 114 19.13 9.90 -3.45
CA ARG A 114 19.66 11.27 -3.53
C ARG A 114 19.81 11.91 -2.14
N ARG A 115 21.00 12.40 -1.82
CA ARG A 115 21.33 13.15 -0.60
C ARG A 115 22.12 14.41 -0.95
N ARG A 116 22.12 15.41 -0.07
CA ARG A 116 22.96 16.60 -0.22
C ARG A 116 23.58 16.99 1.12
N THR A 117 24.75 17.59 1.07
CA THR A 117 25.34 18.27 2.22
C THR A 117 24.71 19.64 2.44
N GLU A 118 25.02 20.24 3.59
CA GLU A 118 24.89 21.67 3.79
C GLU A 118 25.75 22.46 2.79
N THR A 119 25.28 23.66 2.46
CA THR A 119 26.08 24.66 1.75
C THR A 119 27.05 25.31 2.73
N LYS A 120 28.30 25.53 2.30
CA LYS A 120 29.29 26.30 3.05
C LYS A 120 29.52 27.62 2.32
N ASP A 121 29.13 28.73 2.93
CA ASP A 121 29.15 30.03 2.27
C ASP A 121 30.58 30.58 2.14
N ASN A 122 30.93 31.03 0.94
CA ASN A 122 32.16 31.73 0.58
C ASN A 122 33.43 30.98 1.03
N GLU A 123 33.43 29.66 0.89
CA GLU A 123 34.47 28.78 1.40
C GLU A 123 35.01 27.85 0.31
N VAL A 124 36.23 28.13 -0.15
CA VAL A 124 36.92 27.35 -1.19
C VAL A 124 37.59 26.09 -0.66
N ASN A 125 37.73 25.94 0.65
CA ASN A 125 38.21 24.72 1.32
C ASN A 125 37.20 24.22 2.36
N PRO A 126 35.97 23.88 1.93
CA PRO A 126 34.86 23.59 2.83
C PRO A 126 35.09 22.30 3.63
N VAL A 127 34.66 22.30 4.89
CA VAL A 127 34.63 21.09 5.73
C VAL A 127 33.18 20.78 6.06
N TRP A 128 32.67 19.67 5.51
CA TRP A 128 31.29 19.23 5.74
C TRP A 128 31.21 18.26 6.91
N ASN A 129 32.04 17.20 6.90
CA ASN A 129 31.98 16.09 7.86
C ASN A 129 30.57 15.49 8.02
N GLU A 130 29.82 15.40 6.93
CA GLU A 130 28.46 14.87 6.91
C GLU A 130 28.44 13.42 6.42
N GLU A 131 27.68 12.55 7.09
CA GLU A 131 27.60 11.13 6.81
C GLU A 131 26.20 10.74 6.33
N PHE A 132 26.15 9.94 5.27
CA PHE A 132 24.92 9.50 4.63
C PHE A 132 24.91 7.98 4.47
N THR A 133 23.74 7.37 4.64
CA THR A 133 23.55 5.93 4.49
C THR A 133 22.65 5.61 3.30
N PHE A 134 23.02 4.58 2.53
CA PHE A 134 22.29 4.06 1.39
C PHE A 134 22.10 2.55 1.53
N LEU A 135 20.94 2.05 1.06
CA LEU A 135 20.61 0.64 1.06
C LEU A 135 20.74 0.11 -0.36
N ILE A 136 21.51 -0.96 -0.54
CA ILE A 136 21.98 -1.41 -1.85
C ILE A 136 21.73 -2.91 -2.03
N ASP A 137 21.25 -3.31 -3.21
CA ASP A 137 21.25 -4.71 -3.66
C ASP A 137 22.59 -5.02 -4.33
N ASP A 138 23.33 -5.96 -3.77
CA ASP A 138 24.66 -6.37 -4.23
C ASP A 138 24.68 -7.08 -5.59
N ARG A 139 23.52 -7.51 -6.11
CA ARG A 139 23.40 -8.10 -7.46
C ARG A 139 23.37 -7.05 -8.56
N GLU A 140 23.01 -5.82 -8.23
CA GLU A 140 22.88 -4.74 -9.19
C GLU A 140 24.22 -4.04 -9.42
N THR A 141 24.36 -3.41 -10.60
CA THR A 141 25.53 -2.56 -10.86
C THR A 141 25.33 -1.20 -10.19
N ASN A 142 25.93 -1.03 -9.01
CA ASN A 142 25.73 0.14 -8.17
C ASN A 142 26.80 1.19 -8.40
N LYS A 143 26.38 2.38 -8.83
CA LYS A 143 27.27 3.54 -9.02
C LYS A 143 26.79 4.70 -8.17
N LEU A 144 27.73 5.29 -7.43
CA LEU A 144 27.53 6.55 -6.74
C LEU A 144 27.93 7.70 -7.68
N GLN A 145 26.96 8.54 -8.01
CA GLN A 145 27.21 9.83 -8.65
C GLN A 145 27.43 10.87 -7.55
N MET A 146 28.53 11.61 -7.65
CA MET A 146 28.87 12.72 -6.75
C MET A 146 28.91 13.98 -7.60
N ILE A 147 28.15 15.00 -7.22
CA ILE A 147 28.03 16.25 -7.96
C ILE A 147 28.44 17.39 -7.03
N LEU A 148 29.47 18.13 -7.41
CA LEU A 148 29.87 19.34 -6.73
C LEU A 148 29.06 20.51 -7.30
N MET A 149 28.36 21.21 -6.41
CA MET A 149 27.42 22.26 -6.73
C MET A 149 27.87 23.58 -6.13
N GLU A 150 27.46 24.66 -6.79
CA GLU A 150 27.61 26.05 -6.39
C GLU A 150 26.22 26.62 -6.10
N ALA A 151 25.97 27.05 -4.86
CA ALA A 151 24.70 27.66 -4.48
C ALA A 151 24.65 29.12 -4.94
N ASN A 152 23.56 29.55 -5.59
CA ASN A 152 23.42 30.93 -6.03
C ASN A 152 22.18 31.59 -5.40
N TYR A 153 22.35 32.73 -4.74
CA TYR A 153 21.20 33.47 -4.19
C TYR A 153 20.36 34.10 -5.33
N GLY A 154 19.15 33.56 -5.55
CA GLY A 154 18.15 34.10 -6.49
C GLY A 154 18.22 33.57 -7.92
N ASN A 155 19.29 32.85 -8.28
CA ASN A 155 19.43 32.12 -9.55
C ASN A 155 19.42 30.59 -9.31
N LEU A 156 19.42 29.80 -10.37
CA LEU A 156 19.55 28.34 -10.25
C LEU A 156 20.98 27.97 -9.84
N ASP A 157 21.12 27.06 -8.88
CA ASP A 157 22.40 26.46 -8.48
C ASP A 157 23.13 25.88 -9.69
N GLN A 158 24.45 26.05 -9.72
CA GLN A 158 25.29 25.63 -10.85
C GLN A 158 26.06 24.36 -10.51
N VAL A 159 26.22 23.49 -11.50
CA VAL A 159 27.06 22.30 -11.37
C VAL A 159 28.50 22.72 -11.62
N ILE A 160 29.37 22.59 -10.63
CA ILE A 160 30.81 22.74 -10.85
C ILE A 160 31.29 21.51 -11.62
N GLY A 161 31.08 20.31 -11.09
CA GLY A 161 31.46 19.07 -11.78
C GLY A 161 30.76 17.83 -11.25
N GLU A 162 30.87 16.73 -11.97
CA GLU A 162 30.36 15.44 -11.55
C GLU A 162 31.38 14.33 -11.74
N VAL A 163 31.36 13.37 -10.81
CA VAL A 163 32.20 12.17 -10.85
C VAL A 163 31.36 10.94 -10.50
N TYR A 164 31.77 9.78 -10.99
CA TYR A 164 31.10 8.51 -10.73
C TYR A 164 32.06 7.54 -10.06
N PHE A 165 31.56 6.81 -9.08
CA PHE A 165 32.32 5.79 -8.37
C PHE A 165 31.57 4.45 -8.39
N ASP A 166 32.23 3.40 -8.87
CA ASP A 166 31.70 2.04 -8.86
C ASP A 166 31.82 1.45 -7.46
N LEU A 167 30.67 1.08 -6.88
CA LEU A 167 30.59 0.60 -5.51
C LEU A 167 30.96 -0.88 -5.40
N GLY A 168 31.03 -1.62 -6.51
CA GLY A 168 31.45 -3.03 -6.52
C GLY A 168 32.91 -3.24 -6.13
N GLU A 169 33.73 -2.19 -6.15
CA GLU A 169 35.13 -2.22 -5.74
C GLU A 169 35.34 -2.06 -4.22
N LEU A 170 34.29 -1.76 -3.47
CA LEU A 170 34.40 -1.46 -2.04
C LEU A 170 34.59 -2.74 -1.20
N PRO A 171 35.62 -2.79 -0.34
CA PRO A 171 35.76 -3.89 0.61
C PRO A 171 34.68 -3.81 1.69
N ILE A 172 34.18 -4.98 2.10
CA ILE A 172 33.19 -5.09 3.16
C ILE A 172 33.84 -4.87 4.54
N LYS A 173 33.14 -4.17 5.44
CA LYS A 173 33.51 -3.85 6.84
C LYS A 173 34.85 -3.14 6.97
N THR A 174 35.30 -2.46 5.91
CA THR A 174 36.55 -1.72 5.90
C THR A 174 36.26 -0.30 5.45
N ARG A 175 36.67 0.67 6.28
CA ARG A 175 36.57 2.08 5.93
C ARG A 175 37.70 2.46 4.99
N ILE A 176 37.37 3.05 3.85
CA ILE A 176 38.34 3.54 2.87
C ILE A 176 38.17 5.04 2.66
N THR A 177 39.28 5.76 2.45
CA THR A 177 39.28 7.17 2.10
C THR A 177 39.70 7.32 0.64
N LYS A 178 38.93 8.06 -0.15
CA LYS A 178 39.27 8.42 -1.53
C LYS A 178 39.10 9.91 -1.75
N ILE A 179 39.99 10.49 -2.55
CA ILE A 179 39.93 11.88 -2.99
C ILE A 179 39.54 11.86 -4.47
N PHE A 180 38.53 12.63 -4.84
CA PHE A 180 38.06 12.77 -6.22
C PHE A 180 38.31 14.19 -6.72
N SER A 181 38.79 14.31 -7.95
CA SER A 181 38.94 15.61 -8.61
C SER A 181 37.72 15.93 -9.47
N PHE A 182 37.22 17.16 -9.32
CA PHE A 182 36.16 17.79 -10.08
C PHE A 182 36.80 18.88 -10.96
N ASN A 183 36.55 18.82 -12.27
CA ASN A 183 37.13 19.75 -13.27
C ASN A 183 38.66 19.92 -13.19
N GLU A 184 39.39 18.86 -12.83
CA GLU A 184 40.85 18.82 -12.76
C GLU A 184 41.50 19.80 -11.75
N LYS A 185 40.71 20.53 -10.97
CA LYS A 185 41.20 21.57 -10.04
C LYS A 185 40.70 21.41 -8.63
N SER A 186 39.40 21.12 -8.49
CA SER A 186 38.75 21.01 -7.19
C SER A 186 38.82 19.58 -6.69
N GLU A 187 39.21 19.38 -5.45
CA GLU A 187 39.34 18.06 -4.85
C GLU A 187 38.36 17.89 -3.70
N VAL A 188 37.74 16.72 -3.58
CA VAL A 188 36.87 16.40 -2.44
C VAL A 188 37.23 15.04 -1.87
N GLU A 189 37.40 15.01 -0.56
CA GLU A 189 37.73 13.82 0.23
C GLU A 189 36.46 13.15 0.75
N PHE A 190 36.32 11.85 0.49
CA PHE A 190 35.21 11.02 0.93
C PHE A 190 35.72 9.80 1.70
N GLU A 191 35.01 9.40 2.76
CA GLU A 191 35.17 8.10 3.39
C GLU A 191 33.99 7.19 3.02
N PHE A 192 34.27 5.92 2.74
CA PHE A 192 33.28 4.91 2.41
C PHE A 192 33.42 3.73 3.35
N GLU A 193 32.30 3.15 3.76
CA GLU A 193 32.24 1.92 4.53
C GLU A 193 31.01 1.12 4.10
N THR A 194 31.15 -0.19 3.91
CA THR A 194 30.04 -1.07 3.58
C THR A 194 29.90 -2.21 4.57
N HIS A 195 28.68 -2.65 4.87
CA HIS A 195 28.46 -3.87 5.62
C HIS A 195 27.10 -4.47 5.28
N PHE A 196 26.98 -5.80 5.42
CA PHE A 196 25.69 -6.45 5.29
C PHE A 196 24.90 -6.36 6.60
N ASP A 197 23.62 -6.08 6.47
CA ASP A 197 22.66 -6.18 7.55
C ASP A 197 21.78 -7.42 7.35
N GLU A 198 21.98 -8.41 8.20
CA GLU A 198 21.31 -9.70 8.15
C GLU A 198 19.96 -9.69 8.88
N ASN A 199 19.61 -8.60 9.57
CA ASN A 199 18.39 -8.49 10.37
C ASN A 199 17.32 -7.71 9.60
N PRO A 200 16.41 -8.40 8.88
CA PRO A 200 15.28 -7.71 8.25
C PRO A 200 14.39 -7.09 9.32
N THR A 201 13.77 -5.96 8.98
CA THR A 201 12.70 -5.36 9.79
C THR A 201 11.38 -6.09 9.55
N LEU A 202 11.18 -6.64 8.35
CA LEU A 202 10.04 -7.51 8.07
C LEU A 202 10.21 -8.88 8.74
N ARG A 203 9.09 -9.42 9.22
CA ARG A 203 8.97 -10.78 9.72
C ARG A 203 8.63 -11.72 8.57
N TYR A 204 9.41 -12.79 8.42
CA TYR A 204 9.20 -13.84 7.42
C TYR A 204 8.87 -15.16 8.11
N SER A 205 7.58 -15.46 8.25
CA SER A 205 7.10 -16.74 8.76
C SER A 205 5.59 -16.89 8.51
N LEU A 206 5.16 -18.12 8.26
CA LEU A 206 3.74 -18.50 8.17
C LEU A 206 3.09 -18.70 9.54
N CYS A 207 3.88 -18.78 10.61
CA CYS A 207 3.35 -18.85 11.96
C CYS A 207 2.84 -17.48 12.42
N LEU A 208 1.95 -17.50 13.42
CA LEU A 208 1.51 -16.31 14.14
C LEU A 208 2.71 -15.59 14.79
N CYS A 209 2.62 -14.27 14.95
CA CYS A 209 3.53 -13.52 15.80
C CYS A 209 3.42 -13.94 17.27
N ASP A 210 4.44 -13.61 18.06
CA ASP A 210 4.50 -14.02 19.45
C ASP A 210 3.44 -13.32 20.31
N GLU A 211 3.12 -12.06 19.98
CA GLU A 211 2.05 -11.31 20.63
C GLU A 211 0.67 -11.95 20.41
N GLU A 212 0.40 -12.48 19.22
CA GLU A 212 -0.86 -13.19 18.95
C GLU A 212 -0.92 -14.55 19.65
N LYS A 213 0.21 -15.28 19.76
CA LYS A 213 0.26 -16.53 20.54
C LYS A 213 -0.04 -16.27 22.01
N GLU A 214 0.61 -15.25 22.59
CA GLU A 214 0.37 -14.84 23.98
C GLU A 214 -1.08 -14.40 24.20
N PHE A 215 -1.65 -13.64 23.26
CA PHE A 215 -3.07 -13.29 23.29
C PHE A 215 -3.97 -14.54 23.31
N ILE A 216 -3.69 -15.52 22.45
CA ILE A 216 -4.48 -16.77 22.36
C ILE A 216 -4.41 -17.55 23.67
N GLU A 217 -3.24 -17.62 24.32
CA GLU A 217 -3.09 -18.32 25.60
C GLU A 217 -3.98 -17.68 26.67
N HIS A 218 -3.90 -16.36 26.85
CA HIS A 218 -4.73 -15.63 27.81
C HIS A 218 -6.22 -15.68 27.47
N ARG A 219 -6.58 -15.55 26.18
CA ARG A 219 -7.98 -15.56 25.74
C ARG A 219 -8.60 -16.94 25.91
N THR A 220 -7.86 -18.02 25.66
CA THR A 220 -8.32 -19.41 25.83
C THR A 220 -8.77 -19.66 27.26
N GLU A 221 -8.05 -19.18 28.27
CA GLU A 221 -8.45 -19.33 29.69
C GLU A 221 -9.80 -18.65 29.98
N LYS A 222 -10.01 -17.44 29.46
CA LYS A 222 -11.27 -16.70 29.60
C LYS A 222 -12.42 -17.40 28.89
N VAL A 223 -12.20 -17.84 27.65
CA VAL A 223 -13.19 -18.57 26.85
C VAL A 223 -13.60 -19.86 27.57
N MET A 224 -12.65 -20.64 28.07
CA MET A 224 -12.91 -21.87 28.81
C MET A 224 -13.79 -21.61 30.05
N LYS A 225 -13.47 -20.56 30.83
CA LYS A 225 -14.26 -20.16 31.99
C LYS A 225 -15.69 -19.79 31.61
N THR A 226 -15.88 -18.93 30.61
CA THR A 226 -17.21 -18.51 30.15
C THR A 226 -17.99 -19.69 29.57
N MET A 227 -17.33 -20.59 28.83
CA MET A 227 -17.98 -21.81 28.33
C MET A 227 -18.43 -22.72 29.47
N LYS A 228 -17.66 -22.82 30.56
CA LYS A 228 -18.09 -23.56 31.75
C LYS A 228 -19.34 -22.96 32.39
N GLU A 229 -19.42 -21.63 32.45
CA GLU A 229 -20.61 -20.91 32.94
C GLU A 229 -21.84 -21.12 32.04
N LEU A 230 -21.65 -21.18 30.71
CA LEU A 230 -22.74 -21.32 29.73
C LEU A 230 -23.21 -22.76 29.51
N LEU A 231 -22.29 -23.72 29.51
CA LEU A 231 -22.55 -25.11 29.08
C LEU A 231 -22.49 -26.12 30.23
N GLY A 232 -22.01 -25.73 31.42
CA GLY A 232 -21.91 -26.60 32.59
C GLY A 232 -21.04 -27.83 32.30
N ASP A 233 -21.62 -29.02 32.43
CA ASP A 233 -20.91 -30.30 32.23
C ASP A 233 -20.55 -30.57 30.76
N LYS A 234 -21.11 -29.82 29.81
CA LYS A 234 -20.79 -29.94 28.37
C LYS A 234 -19.64 -29.04 27.93
N ALA A 235 -19.06 -28.27 28.83
CA ALA A 235 -17.95 -27.37 28.52
C ALA A 235 -16.62 -28.14 28.39
N PRO A 236 -15.65 -27.59 27.65
CA PRO A 236 -14.27 -28.10 27.64
C PRO A 236 -13.68 -28.15 29.05
N GLU A 237 -12.90 -29.19 29.35
CA GLU A 237 -12.18 -29.32 30.64
C GLU A 237 -10.73 -28.83 30.55
N THR A 238 -10.16 -28.87 29.35
CA THR A 238 -8.76 -28.51 29.09
C THR A 238 -8.63 -27.36 28.08
N ARG A 239 -7.44 -26.76 28.02
CA ARG A 239 -7.14 -25.69 27.05
C ARG A 239 -7.17 -26.22 25.62
N GLU A 240 -6.73 -27.47 25.44
CA GLU A 240 -6.65 -28.15 24.15
C GLU A 240 -8.04 -28.47 23.59
N GLU A 241 -9.02 -28.75 24.45
CA GLU A 241 -10.42 -28.95 24.06
C GLU A 241 -11.17 -27.64 23.80
N THR A 242 -10.65 -26.51 24.30
CA THR A 242 -11.33 -25.22 24.19
C THR A 242 -11.33 -24.74 22.74
N PRO A 243 -12.51 -24.58 22.09
CA PRO A 243 -12.57 -24.22 20.68
C PRO A 243 -12.22 -22.75 20.46
N ARG A 244 -11.52 -22.48 19.36
CA ARG A 244 -11.26 -21.12 18.89
C ARG A 244 -12.44 -20.65 18.05
N ILE A 245 -13.19 -19.67 18.55
CA ILE A 245 -14.39 -19.16 17.87
C ILE A 245 -14.06 -17.85 17.18
N ALA A 246 -14.43 -17.74 15.90
CA ALA A 246 -14.34 -16.51 15.14
C ALA A 246 -15.74 -15.99 14.77
N VAL A 247 -15.96 -14.68 14.94
CA VAL A 247 -17.13 -13.98 14.40
C VAL A 247 -16.68 -13.15 13.22
N ILE A 248 -17.35 -13.27 12.07
CA ILE A 248 -16.94 -12.63 10.82
C ILE A 248 -18.07 -11.74 10.29
N GLY A 249 -17.78 -10.45 10.14
CA GLY A 249 -18.66 -9.46 9.53
C GLY A 249 -18.35 -9.21 8.05
N SER A 250 -19.39 -9.23 7.21
CA SER A 250 -19.25 -9.00 5.77
C SER A 250 -19.15 -7.51 5.41
N GLY A 251 -18.84 -7.23 4.13
CA GLY A 251 -18.90 -5.88 3.58
C GLY A 251 -20.34 -5.42 3.27
N GLY A 252 -20.51 -4.12 3.03
CA GLY A 252 -21.83 -3.56 2.70
C GLY A 252 -22.09 -2.15 3.22
N GLY A 253 -21.05 -1.33 3.42
CA GLY A 253 -21.17 0.03 3.93
C GLY A 253 -21.92 0.11 5.26
N PHE A 254 -22.73 1.16 5.44
CA PHE A 254 -23.48 1.36 6.69
C PHE A 254 -24.50 0.25 6.99
N ARG A 255 -25.02 -0.48 5.99
CA ARG A 255 -25.89 -1.63 6.26
C ARG A 255 -25.15 -2.69 7.05
N ALA A 256 -23.94 -3.06 6.62
CA ALA A 256 -23.12 -4.04 7.32
C ALA A 256 -22.68 -3.52 8.70
N MET A 257 -22.31 -2.24 8.79
CA MET A 257 -21.93 -1.59 10.05
C MET A 257 -23.05 -1.65 11.11
N VAL A 258 -24.27 -1.24 10.74
CA VAL A 258 -25.44 -1.26 11.64
C VAL A 258 -25.88 -2.69 11.95
N GLY A 259 -25.82 -3.60 10.98
CA GLY A 259 -26.08 -5.02 11.22
C GLY A 259 -25.10 -5.61 12.24
N MET A 260 -23.81 -5.33 12.08
CA MET A 260 -22.76 -5.80 12.98
C MET A 260 -22.93 -5.26 14.40
N SER A 261 -23.43 -4.02 14.57
CA SER A 261 -23.72 -3.47 15.89
C SER A 261 -24.88 -4.15 16.60
N GLY A 262 -25.90 -4.60 15.86
CA GLY A 262 -26.94 -5.47 16.39
C GLY A 262 -26.40 -6.84 16.81
N VAL A 263 -25.56 -7.43 15.97
CA VAL A 263 -24.96 -8.76 16.22
C VAL A 263 -24.08 -8.74 17.47
N LEU A 264 -23.14 -7.80 17.60
CA LEU A 264 -22.26 -7.76 18.78
C LEU A 264 -23.01 -7.43 20.07
N LYS A 265 -24.07 -6.62 20.01
CA LYS A 265 -24.98 -6.44 21.15
C LYS A 265 -25.59 -7.78 21.57
N ALA A 266 -26.17 -8.53 20.63
CA ALA A 266 -26.81 -9.81 20.94
C ALA A 266 -25.81 -10.84 21.49
N LEU A 267 -24.59 -10.89 20.93
CA LEU A 267 -23.52 -11.77 21.41
C LEU A 267 -23.05 -11.37 22.82
N ALA A 268 -22.98 -10.07 23.12
CA ALA A 268 -22.63 -9.60 24.46
C ALA A 268 -23.74 -9.91 25.48
N ASP A 269 -25.01 -9.62 25.13
CA ASP A 269 -26.18 -9.87 25.97
C ASP A 269 -26.35 -11.36 26.30
N SER A 270 -25.96 -12.24 25.37
CA SER A 270 -25.99 -13.70 25.53
C SER A 270 -24.71 -14.31 26.11
N LYS A 271 -23.71 -13.49 26.48
CA LYS A 271 -22.37 -13.93 26.92
C LYS A 271 -21.55 -14.74 25.91
N ILE A 272 -22.07 -14.95 24.70
CA ILE A 272 -21.34 -15.65 23.62
C ILE A 272 -20.11 -14.85 23.20
N LEU A 273 -20.14 -13.51 23.24
CA LEU A 273 -19.00 -12.65 22.88
C LEU A 273 -17.75 -12.95 23.73
N ASP A 274 -17.95 -13.31 25.00
CA ASP A 274 -16.87 -13.68 25.92
C ASP A 274 -16.20 -15.03 25.53
N CYS A 275 -16.90 -15.87 24.74
CA CYS A 275 -16.37 -17.10 24.15
C CYS A 275 -15.66 -16.90 22.79
N VAL A 276 -15.71 -15.70 22.20
CA VAL A 276 -15.13 -15.44 20.88
C VAL A 276 -13.63 -15.15 21.02
N THR A 277 -12.79 -15.81 20.20
CA THR A 277 -11.34 -15.58 20.13
C THR A 277 -11.00 -14.48 19.13
N PHE A 278 -11.59 -14.54 17.92
CA PHE A 278 -11.30 -13.62 16.82
C PHE A 278 -12.56 -12.89 16.34
N LEU A 279 -12.40 -11.61 16.00
CA LEU A 279 -13.46 -10.78 15.45
C LEU A 279 -13.01 -10.19 14.12
N GLY A 280 -13.41 -10.83 13.02
CA GLY A 280 -13.04 -10.46 11.67
C GLY A 280 -14.05 -9.52 11.02
N GLY A 281 -13.59 -8.55 10.22
CA GLY A 281 -14.48 -7.75 9.39
C GLY A 281 -13.82 -7.12 8.17
N LEU A 282 -14.59 -7.02 7.08
CA LEU A 282 -14.17 -6.27 5.89
C LEU A 282 -15.17 -5.15 5.57
N SER A 283 -14.68 -4.05 4.98
CA SER A 283 -15.52 -2.91 4.58
C SER A 283 -16.45 -2.43 5.70
N GLY A 284 -17.77 -2.37 5.50
CA GLY A 284 -18.71 -1.84 6.48
C GLY A 284 -18.62 -2.46 7.89
N SER A 285 -18.35 -3.76 8.02
CA SER A 285 -18.16 -4.38 9.34
C SER A 285 -16.87 -3.93 10.01
N SER A 286 -15.79 -3.71 9.25
CA SER A 286 -14.53 -3.17 9.76
C SER A 286 -14.72 -1.77 10.37
N TRP A 287 -15.63 -0.96 9.82
CA TRP A 287 -15.97 0.35 10.38
C TRP A 287 -16.59 0.25 11.76
N TYR A 288 -17.52 -0.69 11.98
CA TYR A 288 -18.10 -0.88 13.31
C TYR A 288 -17.07 -1.42 14.30
N ILE A 289 -16.32 -2.46 13.93
CA ILE A 289 -15.30 -3.07 14.80
C ILE A 289 -14.27 -2.03 15.22
N SER A 290 -13.67 -1.31 14.27
CA SER A 290 -12.69 -0.26 14.57
C SER A 290 -13.27 0.87 15.42
N THR A 291 -14.52 1.27 15.17
CA THR A 291 -15.20 2.29 15.98
C THR A 291 -15.40 1.79 17.42
N LEU A 292 -15.92 0.57 17.61
CA LEU A 292 -16.10 -0.04 18.94
C LEU A 292 -14.80 -0.11 19.73
N TYR A 293 -13.72 -0.59 19.11
CA TYR A 293 -12.43 -0.75 19.78
C TYR A 293 -11.75 0.60 20.06
N SER A 294 -12.03 1.64 19.28
CA SER A 294 -11.57 3.00 19.60
C SER A 294 -12.31 3.63 20.81
N HIS A 295 -13.39 3.02 21.30
CA HIS A 295 -14.18 3.59 22.39
C HIS A 295 -13.41 3.52 23.73
N PRO A 296 -13.35 4.61 24.52
CA PRO A 296 -12.62 4.62 25.79
C PRO A 296 -13.13 3.56 26.78
N ASP A 297 -14.45 3.41 26.90
CA ASP A 297 -15.07 2.46 27.83
C ASP A 297 -15.11 1.01 27.34
N TRP A 298 -14.75 0.74 26.08
CA TRP A 298 -14.56 -0.64 25.62
C TRP A 298 -13.28 -1.22 26.25
N PRO A 299 -13.23 -2.49 26.68
CA PRO A 299 -14.28 -3.54 26.61
C PRO A 299 -15.22 -3.65 27.83
N LYS A 300 -15.19 -2.68 28.76
CA LYS A 300 -16.04 -2.70 29.96
C LYS A 300 -17.51 -2.40 29.66
N MET A 301 -17.78 -1.64 28.60
CA MET A 301 -19.13 -1.33 28.16
C MET A 301 -19.73 -2.45 27.30
N ASN A 302 -21.06 -2.59 27.32
CA ASN A 302 -21.76 -3.43 26.35
C ASN A 302 -21.73 -2.77 24.95
N PRO A 303 -21.43 -3.49 23.86
CA PRO A 303 -21.43 -2.93 22.49
C PRO A 303 -22.74 -2.24 22.08
N GLY A 304 -23.86 -2.63 22.69
CA GLY A 304 -25.16 -2.00 22.49
C GLY A 304 -25.22 -0.54 22.90
N ALA A 305 -24.40 -0.10 23.86
CA ALA A 305 -24.32 1.32 24.27
C ALA A 305 -23.87 2.23 23.12
N MET A 306 -23.11 1.68 22.16
CA MET A 306 -22.63 2.43 20.99
C MET A 306 -23.73 2.69 19.95
N GLN A 307 -24.87 1.99 20.01
CA GLN A 307 -25.91 2.08 18.97
C GLN A 307 -26.54 3.48 18.89
N GLU A 308 -26.68 4.18 20.03
CA GLU A 308 -27.19 5.55 20.05
C GLU A 308 -26.20 6.53 19.44
N GLU A 309 -24.90 6.42 19.77
CA GLU A 309 -23.83 7.21 19.16
C GLU A 309 -23.82 7.01 17.63
N LEU A 310 -23.84 5.75 17.18
CA LEU A 310 -23.84 5.41 15.76
C LEU A 310 -25.07 5.96 15.05
N LYS A 311 -26.26 5.81 15.65
CA LYS A 311 -27.51 6.34 15.09
C LYS A 311 -27.41 7.86 14.91
N ASN A 312 -26.97 8.59 15.95
CA ASN A 312 -26.86 10.04 15.89
C ASN A 312 -25.81 10.50 14.86
N ASN A 313 -24.71 9.75 14.73
CA ASN A 313 -23.65 10.03 13.77
C ASN A 313 -24.13 9.85 12.31
N ILE A 314 -24.89 8.79 12.01
CA ILE A 314 -25.35 8.49 10.64
C ILE A 314 -26.69 9.13 10.25
N ASP A 315 -27.47 9.65 11.21
CA ASP A 315 -28.72 10.38 10.94
C ASP A 315 -28.45 11.73 10.23
N SER A 316 -27.23 12.27 10.41
CA SER A 316 -26.76 13.46 9.71
C SER A 316 -26.32 13.14 8.27
N SER A 317 -26.71 13.98 7.31
CA SER A 317 -26.31 13.82 5.92
C SER A 317 -24.79 14.02 5.77
N LEU A 318 -24.06 12.99 5.29
CA LEU A 318 -22.62 13.05 4.96
C LEU A 318 -22.19 14.29 4.15
N LEU A 319 -23.11 14.90 3.39
CA LEU A 319 -22.89 16.15 2.66
C LEU A 319 -22.55 17.36 3.55
N TRP A 320 -22.84 17.32 4.86
CA TRP A 320 -22.45 18.40 5.78
C TRP A 320 -20.94 18.37 6.06
N LEU A 321 -20.33 17.18 6.12
CA LEU A 321 -18.88 16.99 6.31
C LEU A 321 -18.06 17.39 5.09
N LEU A 322 -18.72 17.66 3.96
CA LEU A 322 -18.10 18.15 2.76
C LEU A 322 -17.91 19.67 2.77
N THR A 323 -18.30 20.45 3.80
CA THR A 323 -18.17 21.94 3.76
C THR A 323 -16.78 22.42 3.29
N PRO A 324 -16.65 23.60 2.64
CA PRO A 324 -15.37 24.00 2.05
C PRO A 324 -14.28 24.14 3.11
N LEU A 325 -14.67 24.48 4.34
CA LEU A 325 -13.79 24.54 5.50
C LEU A 325 -13.31 23.14 5.93
N SER A 326 -14.21 22.16 6.03
CA SER A 326 -13.85 20.77 6.33
C SER A 326 -12.93 20.17 5.27
N ILE A 327 -13.23 20.36 3.99
CA ILE A 327 -12.39 19.86 2.89
C ILE A 327 -11.02 20.54 2.89
N LYS A 328 -10.95 21.85 3.13
CA LYS A 328 -9.67 22.54 3.28
C LYS A 328 -8.83 21.90 4.40
N ARG A 329 -9.44 21.63 5.56
CA ARG A 329 -8.77 20.94 6.67
C ARG A 329 -8.26 19.56 6.29
N TYR A 330 -9.03 18.77 5.53
CA TYR A 330 -8.57 17.46 5.04
C TYR A 330 -7.39 17.61 4.10
N ILE A 331 -7.48 18.53 3.14
CA ILE A 331 -6.43 18.78 2.16
C ILE A 331 -5.15 19.23 2.85
N ASP A 332 -5.23 20.14 3.83
CA ASP A 332 -4.05 20.61 4.57
C ASP A 332 -3.34 19.42 5.26
N ARG A 333 -4.08 18.51 5.89
CA ARG A 333 -3.53 17.28 6.51
C ARG A 333 -2.91 16.33 5.47
N ILE A 334 -3.59 16.13 4.34
CA ILE A 334 -3.13 15.27 3.23
C ILE A 334 -1.86 15.85 2.58
N LEU A 335 -1.76 17.18 2.48
CA LEU A 335 -0.59 17.86 1.94
C LEU A 335 0.62 17.67 2.85
N VAL A 336 0.47 17.67 4.17
CA VAL A 336 1.57 17.33 5.10
C VAL A 336 2.07 15.91 4.86
N LYS A 337 1.15 14.93 4.78
CA LYS A 337 1.49 13.54 4.45
C LYS A 337 2.30 13.45 3.13
N ARG A 338 1.87 14.18 2.11
CA ARG A 338 2.59 14.23 0.82
C ARG A 338 3.94 14.93 0.90
N GLN A 339 4.04 16.04 1.63
CA GLN A 339 5.29 16.77 1.85
C GLN A 339 6.32 15.89 2.56
N ASN A 340 5.87 15.03 3.48
CA ASN A 340 6.70 14.02 4.13
C ASN A 340 7.12 12.87 3.20
N GLY A 341 6.61 12.81 1.96
CA GLY A 341 7.00 11.83 0.96
C GLY A 341 6.15 10.54 0.94
N GLN A 342 5.00 10.53 1.62
CA GLN A 342 4.01 9.45 1.50
C GLN A 342 3.06 9.70 0.32
N PRO A 343 2.64 8.64 -0.40
CA PRO A 343 1.66 8.77 -1.47
C PRO A 343 0.29 9.15 -0.89
N VAL A 344 -0.49 9.86 -1.69
CA VAL A 344 -1.85 10.29 -1.34
C VAL A 344 -2.82 9.92 -2.45
N SER A 345 -4.03 9.54 -2.07
CA SER A 345 -5.09 9.15 -2.99
C SER A 345 -6.46 9.66 -2.51
N PHE A 346 -7.52 9.39 -3.28
CA PHE A 346 -8.87 9.79 -2.88
C PHE A 346 -9.31 9.08 -1.59
N THR A 347 -8.73 7.92 -1.32
CA THR A 347 -8.95 7.16 -0.09
C THR A 347 -8.59 7.97 1.16
N ASP A 348 -7.61 8.87 1.10
CA ASP A 348 -7.28 9.74 2.24
C ASP A 348 -8.43 10.70 2.57
N ILE A 349 -9.04 11.31 1.54
CA ILE A 349 -10.22 12.19 1.72
C ILE A 349 -11.40 11.37 2.24
N PHE A 350 -11.64 10.20 1.64
CA PHE A 350 -12.72 9.32 2.06
C PHE A 350 -12.54 8.83 3.50
N GLY A 351 -11.32 8.48 3.89
CA GLY A 351 -10.98 8.10 5.26
C GLY A 351 -11.28 9.23 6.25
N HIS A 352 -11.00 10.49 5.91
CA HIS A 352 -11.42 11.63 6.73
C HIS A 352 -12.95 11.74 6.85
N LEU A 353 -13.70 11.53 5.76
CA LEU A 353 -15.16 11.56 5.80
C LEU A 353 -15.75 10.45 6.69
N VAL A 354 -15.22 9.23 6.57
CA VAL A 354 -15.61 8.11 7.44
C VAL A 354 -15.24 8.41 8.89
N GLY A 355 -14.03 8.91 9.13
CA GLY A 355 -13.53 9.29 10.45
C GLY A 355 -14.40 10.35 11.14
N GLU A 356 -14.71 11.45 10.47
CA GLU A 356 -15.57 12.51 11.04
C GLU A 356 -17.03 12.08 11.20
N THR A 357 -17.45 11.02 10.53
CA THR A 357 -18.75 10.41 10.77
C THR A 357 -18.72 9.53 12.01
N LEU A 358 -17.76 8.61 12.11
CA LEU A 358 -17.82 7.50 13.07
C LEU A 358 -17.00 7.72 14.34
N VAL A 359 -15.90 8.46 14.26
CA VAL A 359 -14.90 8.62 15.32
C VAL A 359 -14.46 10.09 15.47
N LYS A 360 -15.41 11.02 15.29
CA LYS A 360 -15.16 12.48 15.26
C LYS A 360 -14.40 13.03 16.47
N ASP A 361 -14.65 12.47 17.65
CA ASP A 361 -14.03 12.89 18.92
C ASP A 361 -12.70 12.17 19.19
N ARG A 362 -12.28 11.26 18.30
CA ARG A 362 -11.11 10.37 18.48
C ARG A 362 -10.38 10.10 17.15
N LEU A 363 -10.29 11.10 16.29
CA LEU A 363 -9.63 11.01 14.96
C LEU A 363 -8.14 10.65 15.01
N HIS A 364 -7.48 10.81 16.15
CA HIS A 364 -6.06 10.50 16.32
C HIS A 364 -5.79 9.04 16.70
N THR A 365 -6.85 8.25 16.97
CA THR A 365 -6.71 6.83 17.32
C THR A 365 -5.93 6.10 16.22
N LYS A 366 -5.00 5.25 16.61
CA LYS A 366 -4.14 4.40 15.78
C LYS A 366 -4.61 2.95 15.83
N LEU A 367 -4.08 2.07 14.98
CA LEU A 367 -4.42 0.65 15.05
C LEU A 367 -3.70 -0.02 16.24
N THR A 368 -2.49 0.42 16.56
CA THR A 368 -1.74 -0.02 17.74
C THR A 368 -2.44 0.31 19.06
N ASP A 369 -3.15 1.44 19.16
CA ASP A 369 -3.94 1.81 20.35
C ASP A 369 -5.01 0.76 20.72
N LEU A 370 -5.40 -0.12 19.79
CA LEU A 370 -6.37 -1.19 20.07
C LEU A 370 -5.77 -2.33 20.89
N GLN A 371 -4.44 -2.40 21.05
CA GLN A 371 -3.77 -3.41 21.89
C GLN A 371 -4.27 -3.34 23.35
N ASP A 372 -4.48 -2.13 23.88
CA ASP A 372 -5.04 -1.90 25.22
C ASP A 372 -6.41 -2.56 25.43
N LYS A 373 -7.17 -2.77 24.35
CA LYS A 373 -8.52 -3.34 24.40
C LYS A 373 -8.53 -4.86 24.48
N ILE A 374 -7.43 -5.48 24.06
CA ILE A 374 -7.27 -6.94 23.99
C ILE A 374 -6.27 -7.47 25.02
N GLU A 375 -5.66 -6.58 25.81
CA GLU A 375 -4.71 -6.93 26.88
C GLU A 375 -5.28 -8.02 27.80
N GLY A 376 -4.44 -9.03 28.08
CA GLY A 376 -4.81 -10.21 28.86
C GLY A 376 -6.01 -10.96 28.29
N GLY A 377 -6.31 -10.85 26.99
CA GLY A 377 -7.46 -11.48 26.34
C GLY A 377 -8.82 -10.85 26.71
N ALA A 378 -8.87 -9.55 27.07
CA ALA A 378 -10.10 -8.89 27.53
C ALA A 378 -11.23 -8.85 26.48
N ALA A 379 -10.89 -8.66 25.21
CA ALA A 379 -11.80 -8.72 24.08
C ALA A 379 -11.27 -9.71 23.02
N PRO A 380 -12.11 -10.14 22.05
CA PRO A 380 -11.62 -10.86 20.88
C PRO A 380 -10.54 -10.07 20.12
N LEU A 381 -9.63 -10.75 19.40
CA LEU A 381 -8.65 -10.06 18.55
C LEU A 381 -9.34 -9.49 17.31
N PRO A 382 -9.30 -8.17 17.05
CA PRO A 382 -9.91 -7.59 15.85
C PRO A 382 -9.01 -7.86 14.63
N LEU A 383 -9.61 -8.44 13.59
CA LEU A 383 -8.95 -8.72 12.31
C LEU A 383 -9.66 -7.95 11.19
N MET A 384 -8.93 -7.09 10.49
CA MET A 384 -9.42 -6.36 9.33
C MET A 384 -8.63 -6.76 8.09
N THR A 385 -9.17 -6.47 6.92
CA THR A 385 -8.51 -6.88 5.68
C THR A 385 -8.77 -5.93 4.51
N CYS A 386 -7.82 -5.90 3.58
CA CYS A 386 -7.98 -5.34 2.24
C CYS A 386 -7.32 -6.25 1.20
N VAL A 387 -7.43 -5.87 -0.08
CA VAL A 387 -6.75 -6.54 -1.17
C VAL A 387 -5.65 -5.65 -1.74
N ASN A 388 -4.46 -6.22 -1.88
CA ASN A 388 -3.38 -5.66 -2.68
C ASN A 388 -3.61 -6.04 -4.15
N VAL A 389 -3.53 -5.06 -5.04
CA VAL A 389 -3.80 -5.22 -6.47
C VAL A 389 -2.64 -4.64 -7.27
N LYS A 390 -2.23 -5.32 -8.34
CA LYS A 390 -1.20 -4.78 -9.23
C LYS A 390 -1.78 -3.69 -10.14
N SER A 391 -1.00 -2.66 -10.42
CA SER A 391 -1.46 -1.51 -11.22
C SER A 391 -1.75 -1.84 -12.68
N ASP A 392 -1.14 -2.89 -13.21
CA ASP A 392 -1.23 -3.35 -14.60
C ASP A 392 -2.24 -4.49 -14.80
N ARG A 393 -2.87 -4.99 -13.72
CA ARG A 393 -3.77 -6.14 -13.76
C ARG A 393 -5.08 -5.84 -13.06
N SER A 394 -6.16 -6.51 -13.50
CA SER A 394 -7.43 -6.44 -12.79
C SER A 394 -7.30 -7.10 -11.41
N ALA A 395 -7.95 -6.52 -10.40
CA ALA A 395 -8.04 -7.12 -9.06
C ALA A 395 -8.58 -8.57 -9.10
N ARG A 396 -9.40 -8.90 -10.11
CA ARG A 396 -9.89 -10.27 -10.29
C ARG A 396 -8.80 -11.22 -10.78
N SER A 397 -7.93 -10.77 -11.69
CA SER A 397 -6.80 -11.55 -12.22
C SER A 397 -5.63 -11.67 -11.25
N PHE A 398 -5.46 -10.68 -10.37
CA PHE A 398 -4.45 -10.69 -9.32
C PHE A 398 -4.94 -9.87 -8.12
N HIS A 399 -5.19 -10.55 -7.01
CA HIS A 399 -5.38 -9.94 -5.70
C HIS A 399 -4.64 -10.77 -4.66
N GLU A 400 -4.07 -10.08 -3.69
CA GLU A 400 -3.49 -10.70 -2.50
C GLU A 400 -4.15 -10.12 -1.27
N TRP A 401 -4.61 -10.98 -0.37
CA TRP A 401 -5.19 -10.54 0.89
C TRP A 401 -4.10 -9.98 1.80
N VAL A 402 -4.37 -8.80 2.35
CA VAL A 402 -3.57 -8.18 3.40
C VAL A 402 -4.38 -8.20 4.67
N GLU A 403 -3.83 -8.78 5.73
CA GLU A 403 -4.47 -8.79 7.04
C GLU A 403 -3.93 -7.67 7.92
N PHE A 404 -4.80 -7.16 8.80
CA PHE A 404 -4.52 -6.08 9.73
C PHE A 404 -5.02 -6.48 11.10
N ASN A 405 -4.12 -6.48 12.08
CA ASN A 405 -4.46 -6.60 13.48
C ASN A 405 -3.64 -5.58 14.30
N PRO A 406 -3.90 -5.41 15.61
CA PRO A 406 -3.16 -4.44 16.42
C PRO A 406 -1.66 -4.72 16.55
N PHE A 407 -1.20 -5.95 16.32
CA PHE A 407 0.20 -6.37 16.47
C PHE A 407 1.01 -6.29 15.17
N GLU A 408 0.42 -6.79 14.06
CA GLU A 408 1.08 -6.80 12.76
C GLU A 408 0.12 -6.66 11.57
N ILE A 409 0.71 -6.27 10.44
CA ILE A 409 0.06 -6.17 9.13
C ILE A 409 0.91 -6.94 8.12
N GLY A 410 0.28 -7.72 7.24
CA GLY A 410 1.05 -8.47 6.25
C GLY A 410 0.23 -9.28 5.26
N MET A 411 0.94 -10.08 4.47
CA MET A 411 0.39 -10.97 3.45
C MET A 411 0.62 -12.42 3.86
N PRO A 412 -0.41 -13.11 4.40
CA PRO A 412 -0.28 -14.48 4.92
C PRO A 412 0.23 -15.46 3.87
N LYS A 413 -0.21 -15.32 2.62
CA LYS A 413 0.22 -16.18 1.49
C LYS A 413 1.73 -16.25 1.34
N TYR A 414 2.41 -15.17 1.69
CA TYR A 414 3.85 -15.00 1.54
C TYR A 414 4.59 -15.06 2.88
N GLY A 415 3.86 -15.26 3.99
CA GLY A 415 4.42 -15.22 5.34
C GLY A 415 5.17 -13.92 5.63
N THR A 416 4.80 -12.79 5.01
CA THR A 416 5.56 -11.53 5.14
C THR A 416 4.74 -10.51 5.89
N PHE A 417 5.27 -10.08 7.03
CA PHE A 417 4.59 -9.23 8.00
C PHE A 417 5.49 -8.09 8.48
N MET A 418 4.86 -7.01 8.95
CA MET A 418 5.51 -5.90 9.63
C MET A 418 4.74 -5.54 10.88
N LYS A 419 5.41 -4.90 11.85
CA LYS A 419 4.72 -4.25 12.96
C LYS A 419 3.72 -3.22 12.46
N THR A 420 2.56 -3.13 13.11
CA THR A 420 1.42 -2.34 12.64
C THR A 420 1.76 -0.87 12.43
N GLU A 421 2.55 -0.27 13.34
CA GLU A 421 2.99 1.11 13.26
C GLU A 421 3.83 1.43 12.02
N LEU A 422 4.47 0.42 11.41
CA LEU A 422 5.31 0.57 10.23
C LEU A 422 4.52 0.59 8.92
N PHE A 423 3.21 0.31 8.93
CA PHE A 423 2.42 0.27 7.72
C PHE A 423 2.36 1.64 7.03
N GLY A 424 2.86 1.69 5.79
CA GLY A 424 2.99 2.92 5.00
C GLY A 424 4.40 3.52 5.02
N SER A 425 5.34 2.94 5.78
CA SER A 425 6.78 3.22 5.72
C SER A 425 7.44 2.68 4.45
N LYS A 426 8.63 3.18 4.10
CA LYS A 426 9.41 2.69 2.96
C LYS A 426 10.29 1.52 3.40
N PHE A 427 10.25 0.44 2.64
CA PHE A 427 11.13 -0.71 2.81
C PHE A 427 11.92 -0.98 1.53
N PHE A 428 13.03 -1.70 1.70
CA PHE A 428 13.83 -2.24 0.62
C PHE A 428 14.55 -3.49 1.12
N MET A 429 14.40 -4.58 0.38
CA MET A 429 14.98 -5.88 0.74
C MET A 429 14.63 -6.32 2.19
N GLY A 430 13.42 -5.99 2.65
CA GLY A 430 12.97 -6.32 4.00
C GLY A 430 13.48 -5.40 5.11
N LYS A 431 14.34 -4.42 4.80
CA LYS A 431 14.83 -3.42 5.74
C LYS A 431 13.99 -2.13 5.65
N LEU A 432 13.70 -1.53 6.80
CA LEU A 432 13.09 -0.20 6.86
C LEU A 432 14.08 0.87 6.35
N CYS A 433 13.67 1.64 5.35
CA CYS A 433 14.47 2.73 4.76
C CYS A 433 14.07 4.10 5.30
N THR A 434 12.77 4.31 5.45
CA THR A 434 12.20 5.57 5.92
C THR A 434 10.98 5.25 6.73
N GLU A 435 11.08 5.51 8.02
CA GLU A 435 9.98 5.42 8.95
C GLU A 435 9.05 6.62 8.79
N TYR A 436 7.75 6.37 8.78
CA TYR A 436 6.72 7.40 8.86
C TYR A 436 5.87 7.15 10.10
N GLU A 437 5.23 8.21 10.60
CA GLU A 437 4.26 8.06 11.68
C GLU A 437 3.12 7.12 11.25
N GLU A 438 2.73 6.25 12.18
CA GLU A 438 1.56 5.38 12.02
C GLU A 438 0.35 6.19 11.58
N GLN A 439 -0.32 5.70 10.53
CA GLN A 439 -1.49 6.34 9.99
C GLN A 439 -2.67 6.21 10.97
N PRO A 440 -3.49 7.27 11.11
CA PRO A 440 -4.65 7.20 11.99
C PRO A 440 -5.65 6.16 11.49
N LEU A 441 -6.41 5.58 12.42
CA LEU A 441 -7.37 4.50 12.18
C LEU A 441 -8.38 4.84 11.06
N HIS A 442 -8.77 6.10 10.94
CA HIS A 442 -9.70 6.54 9.89
C HIS A 442 -9.10 6.44 8.47
N PHE A 443 -7.78 6.50 8.31
CA PHE A 443 -7.12 6.19 7.04
C PHE A 443 -7.30 4.72 6.68
N LEU A 444 -7.11 3.80 7.64
CA LEU A 444 -7.34 2.37 7.44
C LEU A 444 -8.82 2.06 7.18
N GLN A 445 -9.76 2.71 7.89
CA GLN A 445 -11.19 2.65 7.57
C GLN A 445 -11.49 3.07 6.12
N GLY A 446 -10.76 4.07 5.62
CA GLY A 446 -10.77 4.46 4.22
C GLY A 446 -10.29 3.34 3.29
N ILE A 447 -9.15 2.71 3.60
CA ILE A 447 -8.59 1.58 2.83
C ILE A 447 -9.56 0.39 2.79
N TRP A 448 -10.02 -0.08 3.96
CA TRP A 448 -10.96 -1.20 4.06
C TRP A 448 -12.31 -0.90 3.38
N GLY A 449 -12.67 0.39 3.29
CA GLY A 449 -13.88 0.90 2.64
C GLY A 449 -13.70 1.41 1.20
N SER A 450 -12.53 1.25 0.59
CA SER A 450 -12.14 1.98 -0.64
C SER A 450 -13.00 1.69 -1.88
N ALA A 451 -13.80 0.62 -1.89
CA ALA A 451 -14.79 0.37 -2.94
C ALA A 451 -15.74 1.57 -3.16
N PHE A 452 -16.06 2.34 -2.11
CA PHE A 452 -16.88 3.55 -2.22
C PHE A 452 -16.16 4.72 -2.88
N CYS A 453 -14.82 4.77 -2.85
CA CYS A 453 -14.01 5.81 -3.49
C CYS A 453 -14.14 5.77 -5.02
N ILE A 454 -14.22 4.56 -5.59
CA ILE A 454 -14.39 4.37 -7.04
C ILE A 454 -15.73 4.95 -7.51
N LEU A 455 -16.77 4.85 -6.68
CA LEU A 455 -18.14 5.24 -6.99
C LEU A 455 -18.51 6.67 -6.59
N PHE A 456 -17.77 7.30 -5.67
CA PHE A 456 -18.05 8.66 -5.21
C PHE A 456 -18.09 9.67 -6.37
N LYS A 457 -17.22 9.51 -7.38
CA LYS A 457 -17.25 10.30 -8.62
C LYS A 457 -18.58 10.12 -9.39
N ARG A 458 -19.08 8.90 -9.52
CA ARG A 458 -20.39 8.63 -10.15
C ARG A 458 -21.56 9.15 -9.32
N LEU A 459 -21.47 9.11 -8.00
CA LEU A 459 -22.51 9.62 -7.10
C LEU A 459 -22.64 11.16 -7.19
N LEU A 460 -21.55 11.84 -7.56
CA LEU A 460 -21.52 13.26 -7.89
C LEU A 460 -21.99 13.54 -9.34
N ASP A 461 -21.60 12.69 -10.30
CA ASP A 461 -21.89 12.89 -11.73
C ASP A 461 -23.32 12.45 -12.15
N ASP A 462 -23.90 11.42 -11.52
CA ASP A 462 -25.20 10.85 -11.92
C ASP A 462 -26.38 11.50 -11.18
N ASN A 463 -27.21 12.20 -11.96
CA ASN A 463 -28.53 12.73 -11.57
C ASN A 463 -29.61 11.65 -11.33
N LYS A 464 -29.24 10.36 -11.21
CA LYS A 464 -30.21 9.25 -11.15
C LYS A 464 -30.35 8.66 -9.74
N LYS A 465 -31.60 8.37 -9.38
CA LYS A 465 -32.08 7.83 -8.08
C LYS A 465 -31.68 6.36 -7.82
N LEU A 466 -30.48 5.92 -8.19
CA LEU A 466 -30.04 4.54 -7.91
C LEU A 466 -29.39 4.48 -6.53
N ASP A 467 -29.73 3.43 -5.76
CA ASP A 467 -29.10 3.14 -4.47
C ASP A 467 -27.61 2.80 -4.70
N PRO A 468 -26.66 3.47 -4.01
CA PRO A 468 -25.23 3.17 -4.10
C PRO A 468 -24.88 1.69 -3.94
N VAL A 469 -25.66 0.93 -3.16
CA VAL A 469 -25.45 -0.51 -2.97
C VAL A 469 -25.78 -1.30 -4.24
N GLU A 470 -26.88 -0.98 -4.92
CA GLU A 470 -27.24 -1.65 -6.17
C GLU A 470 -26.28 -1.26 -7.29
N MET A 471 -25.75 -0.02 -7.27
CA MET A 471 -24.66 0.39 -8.17
C MET A 471 -23.38 -0.43 -7.94
N ILE A 472 -23.01 -0.72 -6.67
CA ILE A 472 -21.89 -1.61 -6.33
C ILE A 472 -22.14 -3.01 -6.91
N ARG A 473 -23.35 -3.55 -6.70
CA ARG A 473 -23.71 -4.88 -7.19
C ARG A 473 -23.64 -4.95 -8.72
N GLN A 474 -24.21 -3.98 -9.42
CA GLN A 474 -24.22 -3.91 -10.88
C GLN A 474 -22.83 -3.72 -11.46
N GLU A 475 -21.99 -2.89 -10.85
CA GLU A 475 -20.61 -2.71 -11.30
C GLU A 475 -19.77 -3.97 -11.04
N MET A 476 -19.92 -4.62 -9.89
CA MET A 476 -19.27 -5.91 -9.64
C MET A 476 -19.74 -6.96 -10.65
N VAL A 477 -21.03 -7.03 -10.95
CA VAL A 477 -21.57 -7.95 -11.98
C VAL A 477 -21.04 -7.60 -13.37
N LYS A 478 -20.99 -6.33 -13.75
CA LYS A 478 -20.46 -5.90 -15.05
C LYS A 478 -18.97 -6.21 -15.18
N GLN A 479 -18.19 -5.99 -14.12
CA GLN A 479 -16.79 -6.40 -14.09
C GLN A 479 -16.66 -7.92 -14.14
N ILE A 480 -17.60 -8.67 -13.55
CA ILE A 480 -17.63 -10.13 -13.61
C ILE A 480 -17.91 -10.63 -15.04
N GLU A 481 -18.82 -9.98 -15.76
CA GLU A 481 -19.20 -10.32 -17.13
C GLU A 481 -18.06 -9.96 -18.12
N GLN A 482 -17.50 -8.76 -18.02
CA GLN A 482 -16.39 -8.32 -18.90
C GLN A 482 -15.16 -9.21 -18.77
N SER A 483 -14.85 -9.70 -17.56
CA SER A 483 -13.70 -10.59 -17.37
C SER A 483 -13.97 -12.05 -17.75
N ARG A 484 -15.24 -12.49 -17.83
CA ARG A 484 -15.57 -13.79 -18.43
C ARG A 484 -15.38 -13.77 -19.95
N GLU A 485 -15.66 -12.63 -20.58
CA GLU A 485 -15.37 -12.41 -21.99
C GLU A 485 -13.85 -12.43 -22.26
N ASP A 486 -13.05 -11.77 -21.42
CA ASP A 486 -11.58 -11.78 -21.52
C ASP A 486 -10.97 -13.19 -21.34
N GLU A 487 -11.45 -13.98 -20.36
CA GLU A 487 -11.00 -15.39 -20.17
C GLU A 487 -11.44 -16.32 -21.32
N SER A 488 -12.57 -16.04 -21.97
CA SER A 488 -13.05 -16.82 -23.13
C SER A 488 -12.32 -16.49 -24.44
N SER A 489 -11.64 -15.34 -24.50
CA SER A 489 -10.89 -14.91 -25.69
C SER A 489 -9.48 -15.51 -25.78
N ASP A 490 -9.00 -16.15 -24.71
CA ASP A 490 -7.67 -16.76 -24.61
C ASP A 490 -7.71 -18.30 -24.79
N SER A 491 -8.85 -18.87 -25.20
CA SER A 491 -9.04 -20.32 -25.39
C SER A 491 -9.74 -20.73 -26.68
N SER A 492 -9.54 -20.02 -27.78
CA SER A 492 -10.04 -20.47 -29.10
C SER A 492 -8.93 -20.53 -30.13
N ASP A 493 -8.24 -21.67 -30.19
CA ASP A 493 -7.80 -22.25 -31.45
C ASP A 493 -8.04 -23.77 -31.43
N GLU A 494 -8.73 -24.21 -32.49
CA GLU A 494 -9.02 -25.58 -32.94
C GLU A 494 -10.10 -26.42 -32.22
N SER A 495 -11.32 -26.42 -32.78
CA SER A 495 -11.79 -27.50 -33.67
C SER A 495 -13.23 -27.24 -34.13
N ASP A 496 -13.44 -27.28 -35.45
CA ASP A 496 -14.73 -27.10 -36.13
C ASP A 496 -15.54 -28.41 -36.18
N GLU A 497 -16.87 -28.26 -36.18
CA GLU A 497 -17.94 -29.20 -36.59
C GLU A 497 -18.13 -30.49 -35.73
N THR A 498 -19.30 -30.95 -35.29
CA THR A 498 -20.75 -30.73 -35.55
C THR A 498 -21.51 -31.37 -34.37
N GLU A 499 -22.69 -30.87 -33.97
CA GLU A 499 -23.94 -31.68 -33.80
C GLU A 499 -25.10 -30.90 -33.13
N VAL A 500 -26.18 -30.79 -33.90
CA VAL A 500 -27.61 -30.99 -33.57
C VAL A 500 -28.29 -30.16 -32.46
N GLU A 501 -29.25 -29.35 -32.92
CA GLU A 501 -30.32 -28.75 -32.11
C GLU A 501 -31.14 -29.80 -31.33
N GLU A 502 -31.25 -29.63 -30.00
CA GLU A 502 -32.44 -30.06 -29.27
C GLU A 502 -32.88 -28.97 -28.27
N LYS A 503 -34.10 -28.44 -28.49
CA LYS A 503 -34.84 -27.66 -27.50
C LYS A 503 -35.54 -28.57 -26.50
N PRO A 504 -35.45 -28.31 -25.19
CA PRO A 504 -36.50 -28.70 -24.26
C PRO A 504 -37.40 -27.52 -23.91
N ARG A 505 -38.68 -27.85 -23.89
CA ARG A 505 -39.85 -27.03 -23.56
C ARG A 505 -39.88 -26.63 -22.09
N GLY A 506 -40.36 -25.41 -21.84
CA GLY A 506 -41.31 -25.04 -20.78
C GLY A 506 -40.89 -25.26 -19.32
N SER A 507 -40.66 -24.17 -18.59
CA SER A 507 -40.82 -24.14 -17.14
C SER A 507 -41.79 -23.03 -16.73
N ARG A 508 -42.75 -23.46 -15.90
CA ARG A 508 -43.95 -22.74 -15.47
C ARG A 508 -43.63 -21.52 -14.62
N GLN A 509 -44.32 -20.42 -14.91
CA GLN A 509 -44.38 -19.24 -14.07
C GLN A 509 -45.27 -19.54 -12.85
N PHE A 510 -44.68 -19.61 -11.66
CA PHE A 510 -45.43 -19.65 -10.39
C PHE A 510 -45.73 -18.21 -9.96
N THR A 511 -46.99 -17.80 -10.07
CA THR A 511 -47.53 -16.60 -9.44
C THR A 511 -48.00 -16.92 -8.03
N PHE A 512 -47.52 -16.20 -7.03
CA PHE A 512 -48.10 -16.19 -5.69
C PHE A 512 -49.07 -15.01 -5.58
N ASP A 513 -50.36 -15.34 -5.43
CA ASP A 513 -51.43 -14.38 -5.13
C ASP A 513 -51.42 -14.03 -3.62
N VAL A 514 -51.42 -12.74 -3.31
CA VAL A 514 -51.65 -12.22 -1.95
C VAL A 514 -53.10 -11.71 -1.89
N PRO A 515 -53.94 -12.14 -0.92
CA PRO A 515 -55.35 -11.75 -0.87
C PRO A 515 -55.55 -10.28 -0.50
N GLN A 516 -56.42 -9.59 -1.24
CA GLN A 516 -56.96 -8.29 -0.86
C GLN A 516 -58.05 -8.44 0.20
N THR A 517 -57.88 -7.79 1.35
CA THR A 517 -58.97 -7.54 2.29
C THR A 517 -59.51 -6.13 2.10
N ASN A 518 -60.79 -6.03 1.72
CA ASN A 518 -61.55 -4.79 1.66
C ASN A 518 -61.92 -4.29 3.07
N GLY A 519 -61.72 -3.00 3.32
CA GLY A 519 -62.23 -2.28 4.49
C GLY A 519 -62.30 -0.78 4.18
N SER A 520 -63.51 -0.24 4.24
CA SER A 520 -63.94 1.11 3.87
C SER A 520 -63.67 2.18 4.95
N ASP A 521 -63.63 3.44 4.47
CA ASP A 521 -63.83 4.72 5.17
C ASP A 521 -62.79 5.19 6.20
N GLN A 522 -62.13 6.33 5.92
CA GLN A 522 -62.55 7.67 6.40
C GLN A 522 -61.54 8.76 5.98
N ASN A 523 -62.07 9.88 5.50
CA ASN A 523 -61.36 11.11 5.16
C ASN A 523 -60.71 11.76 6.39
N VAL A 524 -59.39 11.96 6.37
CA VAL A 524 -58.69 12.94 7.22
C VAL A 524 -57.62 13.66 6.37
N PRO A 525 -57.62 15.00 6.29
CA PRO A 525 -56.67 15.72 5.45
C PRO A 525 -55.27 15.77 6.09
N ALA A 526 -54.25 15.33 5.34
CA ALA A 526 -52.84 15.43 5.73
C ALA A 526 -52.36 16.90 5.77
N PRO A 527 -51.49 17.30 6.72
CA PRO A 527 -50.95 18.65 6.76
C PRO A 527 -49.91 18.85 5.66
N LYS A 528 -50.05 19.94 4.90
CA LYS A 528 -49.09 20.37 3.87
C LYS A 528 -47.74 20.71 4.50
N ARG A 529 -46.75 19.82 4.39
CA ARG A 529 -45.33 20.15 4.59
C ARG A 529 -44.81 20.88 3.34
N GLN A 530 -44.77 22.21 3.40
CA GLN A 530 -43.91 23.01 2.52
C GLN A 530 -42.44 22.78 2.91
N ALA A 531 -41.77 21.82 2.27
CA ALA A 531 -40.32 21.78 2.20
C ALA A 531 -39.89 22.30 0.82
N SER A 532 -39.62 23.60 0.75
CA SER A 532 -39.29 24.31 -0.49
C SER A 532 -37.88 24.01 -0.99
N LYS A 533 -37.78 23.64 -2.28
CA LYS A 533 -36.83 24.09 -3.33
C LYS A 533 -35.36 24.48 -3.01
N ARG A 534 -34.76 24.08 -1.89
CA ARG A 534 -33.35 24.42 -1.54
C ARG A 534 -32.34 23.28 -1.76
N ARG A 535 -32.78 22.05 -2.06
CA ARG A 535 -31.90 20.86 -2.22
C ARG A 535 -31.17 20.75 -3.57
N THR A 536 -31.59 21.45 -4.62
CA THR A 536 -31.02 21.32 -5.97
C THR A 536 -29.81 22.22 -6.25
N LYS A 537 -29.74 23.42 -5.65
CA LYS A 537 -28.59 24.33 -5.87
C LYS A 537 -27.30 23.90 -5.16
N GLN A 538 -27.41 23.24 -4.01
CA GLN A 538 -26.25 22.90 -3.19
C GLN A 538 -25.39 21.78 -3.81
N LYS A 539 -26.01 20.83 -4.54
CA LYS A 539 -25.30 19.74 -5.23
C LYS A 539 -24.41 20.22 -6.39
N GLY A 540 -24.87 21.21 -7.17
CA GLY A 540 -24.07 21.76 -8.29
C GLY A 540 -22.82 22.52 -7.83
N TYR A 541 -22.90 23.21 -6.71
CA TYR A 541 -21.73 23.89 -6.10
C TYR A 541 -20.67 22.88 -5.63
N TRP A 542 -21.08 21.75 -5.06
CA TRP A 542 -20.19 20.68 -4.63
C TRP A 542 -19.45 20.01 -5.78
N ASN A 543 -20.18 19.66 -6.84
CA ASN A 543 -19.58 19.07 -8.03
C ASN A 543 -18.51 19.99 -8.61
N SER A 544 -18.79 21.30 -8.69
CA SER A 544 -17.84 22.30 -9.17
C SER A 544 -16.65 22.50 -8.21
N PHE A 545 -16.85 22.46 -6.89
CA PHE A 545 -15.76 22.62 -5.93
C PHE A 545 -14.82 21.41 -5.91
N LEU A 546 -15.37 20.20 -5.89
CA LEU A 546 -14.59 18.96 -5.95
C LEU A 546 -13.93 18.77 -7.32
N SER A 547 -14.60 19.11 -8.42
CA SER A 547 -13.97 19.12 -9.75
C SER A 547 -12.80 20.09 -9.78
N ASN A 548 -12.93 21.31 -9.23
CA ASN A 548 -11.83 22.27 -9.17
C ASN A 548 -10.65 21.80 -8.29
N ILE A 549 -10.90 21.04 -7.23
CA ILE A 549 -9.84 20.41 -6.42
C ILE A 549 -9.15 19.28 -7.19
N LEU A 550 -9.93 18.44 -7.87
CA LEU A 550 -9.44 17.32 -8.68
C LEU A 550 -8.71 17.79 -9.95
N GLU A 551 -9.12 18.92 -10.53
CA GLU A 551 -8.49 19.56 -11.70
C GLU A 551 -7.26 20.40 -11.33
N ASN A 552 -7.03 20.66 -10.03
CA ASN A 552 -5.81 21.30 -9.59
C ASN A 552 -4.61 20.39 -9.94
N LYS A 553 -3.63 20.93 -10.67
CA LYS A 553 -2.39 20.20 -11.06
C LYS A 553 -1.68 19.53 -9.88
N ARG A 554 -1.86 20.06 -8.66
CA ARG A 554 -1.35 19.39 -7.44
C ARG A 554 -1.97 18.00 -7.27
N PHE A 555 -3.25 17.78 -7.57
CA PHE A 555 -3.99 16.56 -7.28
C PHE A 555 -4.41 15.76 -8.53
N GLU A 556 -3.77 16.01 -9.67
CA GLU A 556 -4.05 15.34 -10.95
C GLU A 556 -4.05 13.80 -10.85
N VAL A 557 -3.23 13.23 -9.96
CA VAL A 557 -3.17 11.79 -9.66
C VAL A 557 -4.53 11.24 -9.22
N LEU A 558 -5.35 12.01 -8.48
CA LEU A 558 -6.67 11.63 -7.96
C LEU A 558 -7.71 11.37 -9.07
N ASN A 559 -7.46 11.84 -10.29
CA ASN A 559 -8.38 11.66 -11.42
C ASN A 559 -8.30 10.26 -12.04
N THR A 560 -7.23 9.52 -11.79
CA THR A 560 -7.01 8.19 -12.36
C THR A 560 -7.69 7.09 -11.53
N ARG A 561 -7.94 5.90 -12.11
CA ARG A 561 -8.41 4.74 -11.34
C ARG A 561 -7.42 4.37 -10.22
N ALA A 562 -6.12 4.44 -10.51
CA ALA A 562 -5.05 4.20 -9.54
C ALA A 562 -5.08 5.22 -8.39
N GLY A 563 -5.30 6.51 -8.67
CA GLY A 563 -5.42 7.54 -7.64
C GLY A 563 -6.72 7.54 -6.83
N ARG A 564 -7.66 6.64 -7.14
CA ARG A 564 -8.89 6.43 -6.35
C ARG A 564 -8.79 5.26 -5.36
N ALA A 565 -7.88 4.31 -5.58
CA ALA A 565 -7.62 3.24 -4.63
C ALA A 565 -6.68 3.73 -3.52
N GLY A 566 -6.64 3.05 -2.38
CA GLY A 566 -5.64 3.33 -1.35
C GLY A 566 -4.24 3.06 -1.90
N VAL A 567 -3.31 3.99 -1.69
CA VAL A 567 -1.90 3.83 -2.10
C VAL A 567 -1.02 3.94 -0.87
N VAL A 568 -0.08 3.01 -0.75
CA VAL A 568 0.96 2.97 0.29
C VAL A 568 2.29 2.62 -0.36
N HIS A 569 3.40 2.89 0.32
CA HIS A 569 4.71 2.43 -0.13
C HIS A 569 4.75 0.89 -0.16
N ASN A 570 5.37 0.32 -1.20
CA ASN A 570 5.49 -1.12 -1.34
C ASN A 570 6.50 -1.65 -0.31
N PHE A 571 6.01 -2.32 0.74
CA PHE A 571 6.89 -2.92 1.74
C PHE A 571 7.65 -4.14 1.21
N MET A 572 7.23 -4.72 0.08
CA MET A 572 7.89 -5.86 -0.58
C MET A 572 9.00 -5.45 -1.55
N ARG A 573 9.31 -4.15 -1.67
CA ARG A 573 10.26 -3.64 -2.67
C ARG A 573 11.63 -4.30 -2.50
N GLY A 574 12.18 -4.82 -3.60
CA GLY A 574 13.51 -5.46 -3.60
C GLY A 574 13.52 -6.89 -3.06
N LEU A 575 12.35 -7.49 -2.80
CA LEU A 575 12.22 -8.90 -2.45
C LEU A 575 11.98 -9.74 -3.71
N SER A 576 12.48 -10.98 -3.68
CA SER A 576 12.25 -11.99 -4.72
C SER A 576 11.21 -13.00 -4.22
N LEU A 577 10.33 -13.44 -5.12
CA LEU A 577 9.43 -14.57 -4.88
C LEU A 577 10.01 -15.83 -5.50
N THR A 578 10.24 -16.84 -4.68
CA THR A 578 10.68 -18.16 -5.13
C THR A 578 9.53 -19.14 -5.03
N LYS A 579 9.29 -19.89 -6.10
CA LYS A 579 8.27 -20.95 -6.12
C LYS A 579 8.85 -22.18 -5.42
N THR A 580 8.22 -22.59 -4.33
CA THR A 580 8.69 -23.69 -3.49
C THR A 580 8.12 -25.06 -3.88
N PHE A 581 7.13 -25.11 -4.78
CA PHE A 581 6.60 -26.36 -5.34
C PHE A 581 7.08 -26.65 -6.76
N PRO A 582 7.71 -27.81 -7.03
CA PRO A 582 7.63 -28.41 -8.36
C PRO A 582 6.15 -28.78 -8.60
N LEU A 583 5.63 -28.48 -9.80
CA LEU A 583 4.40 -29.13 -10.25
C LEU A 583 4.61 -30.64 -10.07
N SER A 584 3.61 -31.34 -9.51
CA SER A 584 3.50 -32.80 -9.35
C SER A 584 4.60 -33.63 -10.04
N PRO A 585 5.17 -34.69 -9.42
CA PRO A 585 6.20 -35.55 -10.04
C PRO A 585 5.79 -36.20 -11.39
N PHE A 586 4.55 -36.01 -11.83
CA PHE A 586 4.02 -36.41 -13.14
C PHE A 586 3.97 -35.28 -14.18
N THR A 587 4.48 -34.08 -13.87
CA THR A 587 4.52 -32.95 -14.81
C THR A 587 5.82 -33.06 -15.61
N PRO A 588 5.76 -33.22 -16.94
CA PRO A 588 6.97 -33.30 -17.76
C PRO A 588 7.81 -32.03 -17.59
N ASP A 589 9.10 -32.23 -17.37
CA ASP A 589 10.13 -31.22 -17.15
C ASP A 589 10.47 -30.49 -18.48
N THR A 590 9.47 -29.93 -19.15
CA THR A 590 9.61 -29.21 -20.43
C THR A 590 9.75 -27.70 -20.25
N ALA A 591 9.75 -27.19 -19.01
CA ALA A 591 10.14 -25.82 -18.74
C ALA A 591 11.66 -25.70 -18.86
N ASN A 592 12.12 -25.22 -20.01
CA ASN A 592 13.50 -24.80 -20.27
C ASN A 592 14.18 -24.25 -19.00
N LYS A 593 15.30 -24.85 -18.61
CA LYS A 593 16.14 -24.37 -17.50
C LYS A 593 16.66 -22.93 -17.67
N ASP A 594 16.46 -22.34 -18.84
CA ASP A 594 16.80 -20.94 -19.14
C ASP A 594 15.70 -19.93 -18.77
N THR A 595 14.48 -20.35 -18.38
CA THR A 595 13.42 -19.42 -17.93
C THR A 595 13.18 -19.40 -16.43
N ALA A 596 13.79 -20.30 -15.66
CA ALA A 596 13.69 -20.34 -14.18
C ALA A 596 14.45 -19.20 -13.48
N ASN A 597 15.28 -18.44 -14.22
CA ASN A 597 16.07 -17.32 -13.70
C ASN A 597 15.44 -15.94 -13.94
N LYS A 598 14.15 -15.88 -14.31
CA LYS A 598 13.41 -14.62 -14.19
C LYS A 598 12.93 -14.47 -12.75
N ASP A 599 13.85 -14.04 -11.89
CA ASP A 599 13.58 -13.34 -10.64
C ASP A 599 12.36 -12.45 -10.87
N THR A 600 11.20 -12.87 -10.38
CA THR A 600 10.00 -12.02 -10.42
C THR A 600 10.14 -11.09 -9.23
N THR A 601 10.99 -10.08 -9.37
CA THR A 601 11.12 -9.01 -8.39
C THR A 601 9.73 -8.42 -8.19
N LEU A 602 9.26 -8.41 -6.93
CA LEU A 602 8.05 -7.71 -6.56
C LEU A 602 8.31 -6.21 -6.73
N ILE A 603 7.85 -5.64 -7.84
CA ILE A 603 7.92 -4.19 -8.14
C ILE A 603 7.12 -3.42 -7.11
#